data_AF-A0A517XXR7-F1
#
_entry.id   AF-A0A517XXR7-F1
#
_cell.length_a   1.000
_cell.length_b   1.000
_cell.length_c   1.000
_cell.angle_alpha   90.00
_cell.angle_beta   90.00
_cell.angle_gamma   90.00
#
_symmetry.space_group_name_H-M   'P 1'
#
loop_
_entity.id
_entity.type
_entity.pdbx_description
1 polymer ?
#
loop_
_entity_poly.entity_id
_entity_poly.type
_entity_poly.pdbx_seq_one_letter_code
_entity_poly.pdbx_strand_id
1 'polypeptide(L)'
;MRAPFTPALVLLVAAGCGGGSSPSISVPTYNPDGAAQDALKQFDKNGDGAIDGPELDAVPGLKAAFGGKKVTADALKTRIESYRAGNVGALGYRVKVTRNGAPLAGATVTFTPEPFLSSLREATATTDSGGEASNFTFGGDTVPGLPPGMYRVSVSKSGETIPAAFSTQTTVGCEVSGGRGGSGSLDVNIPGR
;
A
#
# COMPACT_ATOMS: atom_id res chain seq x y z
N MET A 1 -43.42 66.05 3.99
CA MET A 1 -42.00 65.81 4.36
C MET A 1 -41.58 64.47 3.78
N ARG A 2 -40.62 64.45 2.84
CA ARG A 2 -40.11 63.25 2.16
C ARG A 2 -38.85 62.77 2.89
N ALA A 3 -38.83 61.53 3.37
CA ALA A 3 -37.65 60.92 3.98
C ALA A 3 -36.77 60.25 2.90
N PRO A 4 -35.43 60.36 2.97
CA PRO A 4 -34.52 59.79 1.98
C PRO A 4 -34.22 58.30 2.23
N PHE A 5 -34.14 57.56 1.12
CA PHE A 5 -33.65 56.19 0.99
C PHE A 5 -32.20 56.06 1.51
N THR A 6 -31.93 55.07 2.35
CA THR A 6 -30.57 54.63 2.71
C THR A 6 -30.37 53.19 2.25
N PRO A 7 -29.52 52.90 1.25
CA PRO A 7 -29.22 51.51 0.89
C PRO A 7 -28.19 50.94 1.87
N ALA A 8 -28.56 49.88 2.58
CA ALA A 8 -27.65 49.11 3.41
C ALA A 8 -26.77 48.23 2.50
N LEU A 9 -25.48 48.57 2.42
CA LEU A 9 -24.44 47.79 1.76
C LEU A 9 -24.15 46.54 2.61
N VAL A 10 -24.67 45.39 2.19
CA VAL A 10 -24.37 44.08 2.82
C VAL A 10 -22.99 43.62 2.33
N LEU A 11 -22.03 43.60 3.25
CA LEU A 11 -20.67 43.12 3.04
C LEU A 11 -20.66 41.58 3.06
N LEU A 12 -20.52 40.94 1.89
CA LEU A 12 -20.42 39.49 1.76
C LEU A 12 -18.99 39.04 2.14
N VAL A 13 -18.81 38.49 3.34
CA VAL A 13 -17.53 37.88 3.74
C VAL A 13 -17.41 36.52 3.06
N ALA A 14 -16.66 36.46 1.96
CA ALA A 14 -16.23 35.21 1.36
C ALA A 14 -15.24 34.53 2.31
N ALA A 15 -15.71 33.58 3.11
CA ALA A 15 -14.86 32.65 3.82
C ALA A 15 -14.08 31.83 2.78
N GLY A 16 -12.79 32.15 2.61
CA GLY A 16 -11.90 31.40 1.75
C GLY A 16 -11.87 29.95 2.18
N CYS A 17 -12.26 29.04 1.28
CA CYS A 17 -11.93 27.62 1.38
C CYS A 17 -10.40 27.51 1.40
N GLY A 18 -9.82 27.53 2.58
CA GLY A 18 -8.44 27.14 2.81
C GLY A 18 -8.31 25.66 2.52
N GLY A 19 -8.12 25.32 1.24
CA GLY A 19 -7.74 23.98 0.81
C GLY A 19 -6.35 23.68 1.34
N GLY A 20 -6.27 23.19 2.59
CA GLY A 20 -5.03 22.71 3.18
C GLY A 20 -4.44 21.64 2.28
N SER A 21 -3.22 21.86 1.79
CA SER A 21 -2.47 20.87 1.03
C SER A 21 -2.39 19.59 1.85
N SER A 22 -3.09 18.55 1.40
CA SER A 22 -2.94 17.23 2.00
C SER A 22 -1.50 16.78 1.82
N PRO A 23 -0.87 16.16 2.83
CA PRO A 23 0.47 15.61 2.69
C PRO A 23 0.52 14.67 1.48
N SER A 24 1.46 14.90 0.59
CA SER A 24 1.66 14.11 -0.63
C SER A 24 2.92 13.26 -0.49
N ILE A 25 2.86 12.03 -1.00
CA ILE A 25 4.04 11.18 -1.10
C ILE A 25 4.81 11.59 -2.36
N SER A 26 6.12 11.81 -2.24
CA SER A 26 7.00 12.00 -3.40
C SER A 26 6.99 10.76 -4.29
N VAL A 27 6.97 10.94 -5.62
CA VAL A 27 7.03 9.83 -6.57
C VAL A 27 8.30 9.01 -6.33
N PRO A 28 8.21 7.69 -6.05
CA PRO A 28 9.40 6.87 -5.89
C PRO A 28 10.21 6.78 -7.18
N THR A 29 11.52 6.70 -7.03
CA THR A 29 12.40 6.42 -8.17
C THR A 29 12.53 4.90 -8.34
N TYR A 30 12.08 4.36 -9.46
CA TYR A 30 12.23 2.92 -9.75
C TYR A 30 13.42 2.69 -10.69
N ASN A 31 14.23 1.67 -10.38
CA ASN A 31 15.24 1.12 -11.27
C ASN A 31 14.80 -0.29 -11.73
N PRO A 32 14.03 -0.42 -12.82
CA PRO A 32 13.44 -1.69 -13.22
C PRO A 32 14.48 -2.78 -13.50
N ASP A 33 15.56 -2.45 -14.20
CA ASP A 33 16.65 -3.37 -14.50
C ASP A 33 17.35 -3.84 -13.22
N GLY A 34 17.75 -2.90 -12.37
CA GLY A 34 18.42 -3.23 -11.11
C GLY A 34 17.54 -4.05 -10.16
N ALA A 35 16.27 -3.67 -10.02
CA ALA A 35 15.33 -4.39 -9.17
C ALA A 35 15.05 -5.81 -9.68
N ALA A 36 14.92 -6.01 -10.99
CA ALA A 36 14.74 -7.36 -11.54
C ALA A 36 15.98 -8.24 -11.32
N GLN A 37 17.18 -7.69 -11.52
CA GLN A 37 18.45 -8.38 -11.25
C GLN A 37 18.63 -8.70 -9.76
N ASP A 38 18.33 -7.74 -8.88
CA ASP A 38 18.41 -7.91 -7.43
C ASP A 38 17.42 -8.97 -6.94
N ALA A 39 16.22 -9.03 -7.51
CA ALA A 39 15.24 -10.06 -7.19
C ALA A 39 15.75 -11.46 -7.54
N LEU A 40 16.24 -11.66 -8.78
CA LEU A 40 16.81 -12.94 -9.19
C LEU A 40 18.00 -13.32 -8.30
N LYS A 41 18.95 -12.41 -8.12
CA LYS A 41 20.12 -12.64 -7.26
C LYS A 41 19.74 -13.09 -5.84
N GLN A 42 18.65 -12.57 -5.31
CA GLN A 42 18.19 -12.90 -3.95
C GLN A 42 17.37 -14.18 -3.89
N PHE A 43 16.53 -14.46 -4.89
CA PHE A 43 15.45 -15.44 -4.77
C PHE A 43 15.47 -16.57 -5.80
N ASP A 44 16.13 -16.41 -6.95
CA ASP A 44 16.40 -17.51 -7.89
C ASP A 44 17.50 -18.39 -7.28
N LYS A 45 17.09 -19.38 -6.48
CA LYS A 45 17.98 -20.29 -5.76
C LYS A 45 18.45 -21.42 -6.63
N ASN A 46 17.65 -21.82 -7.62
CA ASN A 46 17.97 -22.91 -8.53
C ASN A 46 18.83 -22.45 -9.73
N GLY A 47 18.94 -21.14 -9.97
CA GLY A 47 19.76 -20.53 -11.00
C GLY A 47 19.19 -20.65 -12.41
N ASP A 48 17.87 -20.79 -12.55
CA ASP A 48 17.21 -21.01 -13.85
C ASP A 48 16.81 -19.72 -14.59
N GLY A 49 17.14 -18.57 -14.00
CA GLY A 49 16.86 -17.24 -14.56
C GLY A 49 15.46 -16.71 -14.23
N ALA A 50 14.77 -17.33 -13.28
CA ALA A 50 13.43 -16.95 -12.86
C ALA A 50 13.16 -17.31 -11.40
N ILE A 51 12.09 -16.73 -10.84
CA ILE A 51 11.60 -17.03 -9.50
C ILE A 51 10.31 -17.81 -9.65
N ASP A 52 10.27 -19.06 -9.19
CA ASP A 52 9.07 -19.90 -9.26
C ASP A 52 8.86 -20.84 -8.08
N GLY A 53 7.70 -21.50 -8.06
CA GLY A 53 7.38 -22.53 -7.09
C GLY A 53 7.69 -22.13 -5.64
N PRO A 54 8.55 -22.89 -4.92
CA PRO A 54 8.93 -22.59 -3.54
C PRO A 54 9.67 -21.26 -3.34
N GLU A 55 10.34 -20.72 -4.36
CA GLU A 55 11.08 -19.46 -4.25
C GLU A 55 10.12 -18.28 -4.07
N LEU A 56 8.93 -18.36 -4.66
CA LEU A 56 7.87 -17.37 -4.49
C LEU A 56 7.29 -17.35 -3.06
N ASP A 57 7.44 -18.42 -2.28
CA ASP A 57 7.00 -18.43 -0.88
C ASP A 57 7.86 -17.52 0.00
N ALA A 58 9.10 -17.23 -0.42
CA ALA A 58 9.96 -16.26 0.23
C ALA A 58 9.60 -14.81 -0.12
N VAL A 59 8.79 -14.57 -1.16
CA VAL A 59 8.52 -13.25 -1.74
C VAL A 59 7.02 -13.04 -1.96
N PRO A 60 6.23 -12.97 -0.89
CA PRO A 60 4.78 -13.01 -0.97
C PRO A 60 4.17 -11.85 -1.78
N GLY A 61 4.80 -10.66 -1.77
CA GLY A 61 4.37 -9.52 -2.59
C GLY A 61 4.53 -9.80 -4.09
N LEU A 62 5.64 -10.44 -4.48
CA LEU A 62 5.88 -10.86 -5.86
C LEU A 62 4.91 -11.99 -6.26
N LYS A 63 4.73 -12.97 -5.37
CA LYS A 63 3.77 -14.06 -5.56
C LYS A 63 2.36 -13.53 -5.80
N ALA A 64 1.93 -12.52 -5.03
CA ALA A 64 0.64 -11.87 -5.19
C ALA A 64 0.54 -11.15 -6.54
N ALA A 65 1.56 -10.37 -6.92
CA ALA A 65 1.58 -9.61 -8.18
C ALA A 65 1.45 -10.51 -9.44
N PHE A 66 2.05 -11.70 -9.41
CA PHE A 66 2.06 -12.62 -10.56
C PHE A 66 1.12 -13.83 -10.40
N GLY A 67 0.32 -13.88 -9.33
CA GLY A 67 -0.59 -14.99 -9.06
C GLY A 67 0.11 -16.34 -8.92
N GLY A 68 1.31 -16.36 -8.33
CA GLY A 68 2.10 -17.57 -8.12
C GLY A 68 2.72 -18.19 -9.38
N LYS A 69 2.67 -17.49 -10.52
CA LYS A 69 3.30 -17.93 -11.77
C LYS A 69 4.79 -17.63 -11.76
N LYS A 70 5.54 -18.42 -12.53
CA LYS A 70 6.97 -18.20 -12.80
C LYS A 70 7.22 -16.76 -13.25
N VAL A 71 8.18 -16.09 -12.60
CA VAL A 71 8.53 -14.70 -12.87
C VAL A 71 9.95 -14.62 -13.41
N THR A 72 10.10 -14.21 -14.67
CA THR A 72 11.40 -13.94 -15.29
C THR A 72 11.86 -12.50 -15.00
N ALA A 73 13.15 -12.22 -15.23
CA ALA A 73 13.70 -10.86 -15.15
C ALA A 73 12.87 -9.85 -15.97
N ASP A 74 12.54 -10.21 -17.22
CA ASP A 74 11.80 -9.34 -18.14
C ASP A 74 10.36 -9.08 -17.68
N ALA A 75 9.70 -10.10 -17.12
CA ALA A 75 8.34 -9.96 -16.58
C ALA A 75 8.33 -9.01 -15.38
N LEU A 76 9.29 -9.18 -14.46
CA LEU A 76 9.44 -8.31 -13.29
C LEU A 76 9.82 -6.89 -13.69
N LYS A 77 10.80 -6.73 -14.58
CA LYS A 77 11.20 -5.43 -15.16
C LYS A 77 9.99 -4.71 -15.76
N THR A 78 9.24 -5.38 -16.64
CA THR A 78 8.04 -4.83 -17.27
C THR A 78 7.03 -4.36 -16.22
N ARG A 79 6.85 -5.14 -15.13
CA ARG A 79 5.93 -4.77 -14.06
C ARG A 79 6.40 -3.52 -13.31
N ILE A 80 7.68 -3.42 -12.98
CA ILE A 80 8.26 -2.26 -12.30
C ILE A 80 8.27 -1.02 -13.21
N GLU A 81 8.49 -1.19 -14.52
CA GLU A 81 8.34 -0.12 -15.51
C GLU A 81 6.92 0.45 -15.52
N SER A 82 5.89 -0.36 -15.29
CA SER A 82 4.51 0.13 -15.18
C SER A 82 4.32 1.05 -13.97
N TYR A 83 5.00 0.81 -12.85
CA TYR A 83 4.98 1.70 -11.69
C TYR A 83 5.64 3.03 -12.01
N ARG A 84 6.82 2.98 -12.66
CA ARG A 84 7.56 4.16 -13.11
C ARG A 84 6.74 4.99 -14.09
N ALA A 85 6.13 4.34 -15.09
CA ALA A 85 5.31 4.99 -16.10
C ALA A 85 4.04 5.62 -15.53
N GLY A 86 3.47 5.02 -14.47
CA GLY A 86 2.33 5.59 -13.75
C GLY A 86 2.65 6.96 -13.12
N ASN A 87 3.90 7.22 -12.75
CA ASN A 87 4.38 8.50 -12.20
C ASN A 87 3.49 9.05 -11.06
N VAL A 88 3.04 8.17 -10.17
CA VAL A 88 2.19 8.49 -9.02
C VAL A 88 2.93 8.22 -7.72
N GLY A 89 2.82 9.15 -6.77
CA GLY A 89 3.43 8.99 -5.44
C GLY A 89 2.64 8.06 -4.52
N ALA A 90 1.32 8.02 -4.67
CA ALA A 90 0.43 7.16 -3.91
C ALA A 90 -0.78 6.77 -4.77
N LEU A 91 -1.27 5.56 -4.56
CA LEU A 91 -2.55 5.06 -5.03
C LEU A 91 -3.47 4.84 -3.84
N GLY A 92 -4.76 5.14 -4.00
CA GLY A 92 -5.75 4.83 -2.98
C GLY A 92 -5.70 3.33 -2.67
N TYR A 93 -5.55 2.96 -1.41
CA TYR A 93 -5.48 1.57 -1.01
C TYR A 93 -6.28 1.35 0.27
N ARG A 94 -6.95 0.22 0.37
CA ARG A 94 -7.68 -0.17 1.57
C ARG A 94 -7.19 -1.53 2.04
N VAL A 95 -7.03 -1.69 3.34
CA VAL A 95 -6.86 -3.01 3.96
C VAL A 95 -8.04 -3.29 4.88
N LYS A 96 -8.54 -4.52 4.84
CA LYS A 96 -9.51 -5.04 5.78
C LYS A 96 -8.91 -6.23 6.49
N VAL A 97 -8.96 -6.22 7.82
CA VAL A 97 -8.50 -7.33 8.65
C VAL A 97 -9.68 -7.90 9.41
N THR A 98 -9.85 -9.21 9.27
CA THR A 98 -10.85 -9.96 10.01
C THR A 98 -10.19 -11.08 10.78
N ARG A 99 -10.79 -11.47 11.91
CA ARG A 99 -10.45 -12.67 12.66
C ARG A 99 -11.71 -13.50 12.83
N ASN A 100 -11.69 -14.74 12.36
CA ASN A 100 -12.89 -15.60 12.33
C ASN A 100 -14.08 -14.93 11.61
N GLY A 101 -13.82 -14.19 10.54
CA GLY A 101 -14.85 -13.42 9.82
C GLY A 101 -15.36 -12.17 10.53
N ALA A 102 -14.99 -11.92 11.79
CA ALA A 102 -15.32 -10.70 12.51
C ALA A 102 -14.26 -9.61 12.27
N PRO A 103 -14.65 -8.32 12.15
CA PRO A 103 -13.70 -7.22 12.07
C PRO A 103 -12.67 -7.21 13.20
N LEU A 104 -11.39 -7.07 12.86
CA LEU A 104 -10.32 -6.96 13.84
C LEU A 104 -9.93 -5.49 14.05
N ALA A 105 -10.66 -4.79 14.91
CA ALA A 105 -10.38 -3.39 15.22
C ALA A 105 -9.08 -3.19 16.02
N GLY A 106 -8.42 -2.05 15.80
CA GLY A 106 -7.18 -1.66 16.49
C GLY A 106 -5.94 -2.50 16.13
N ALA A 107 -5.99 -3.31 15.07
CA ALA A 107 -4.83 -4.00 14.56
C ALA A 107 -3.92 -3.05 13.78
N THR A 108 -2.61 -3.18 13.97
CA THR A 108 -1.59 -2.53 13.17
C THR A 108 -1.21 -3.44 12.02
N VAL A 109 -1.37 -2.95 10.80
CA VAL A 109 -0.94 -3.59 9.56
C VAL A 109 0.31 -2.89 9.07
N THR A 110 1.38 -3.65 8.85
CA THR A 110 2.65 -3.16 8.30
C THR A 110 2.83 -3.66 6.88
N PHE A 111 3.15 -2.74 5.97
CA PHE A 111 3.47 -2.99 4.57
C PHE A 111 4.96 -2.75 4.36
N THR A 112 5.73 -3.83 4.34
CA THR A 112 7.17 -3.78 4.09
C THR A 112 7.41 -4.05 2.60
N PRO A 113 8.00 -3.12 1.84
CA PRO A 113 8.34 -3.36 0.44
C PRO A 113 9.23 -4.59 0.28
N GLU A 114 9.08 -5.32 -0.83
CA GLU A 114 10.03 -6.38 -1.15
C GLU A 114 11.45 -5.80 -1.34
N PRO A 115 12.51 -6.49 -0.92
CA PRO A 115 13.84 -5.91 -0.76
C PRO A 115 14.49 -5.41 -2.05
N PHE A 116 14.04 -5.89 -3.21
CA PHE A 116 14.48 -5.40 -4.52
C PHE A 116 13.81 -4.07 -4.94
N LEU A 117 12.85 -3.56 -4.15
CA LEU A 117 12.22 -2.25 -4.33
C LEU A 117 12.75 -1.23 -3.30
N SER A 118 14.07 -1.05 -3.28
CA SER A 118 14.80 -0.29 -2.24
C SER A 118 14.46 1.20 -2.13
N SER A 119 13.76 1.78 -3.10
CA SER A 119 13.32 3.18 -3.06
C SER A 119 12.01 3.39 -2.28
N LEU A 120 11.32 2.30 -1.92
CA LEU A 120 10.09 2.35 -1.16
C LEU A 120 10.37 2.31 0.33
N ARG A 121 9.50 2.99 1.11
CA ARG A 121 9.55 2.98 2.57
C ARG A 121 8.44 2.09 3.11
N GLU A 122 8.69 1.51 4.28
CA GLU A 122 7.67 0.82 5.04
C GLU A 122 6.52 1.76 5.40
N ALA A 123 5.30 1.23 5.34
CA ALA A 123 4.09 1.94 5.74
C ALA A 123 3.36 1.14 6.82
N THR A 124 2.69 1.83 7.73
CA THR A 124 1.79 1.20 8.71
C THR A 124 0.38 1.76 8.61
N ALA A 125 -0.62 0.98 8.97
CA ALA A 125 -2.00 1.42 9.07
C ALA A 125 -2.66 0.79 10.30
N THR A 126 -3.58 1.50 10.94
CA THR A 126 -4.34 0.97 12.08
C THR A 126 -5.80 0.82 11.69
N THR A 127 -6.36 -0.38 11.87
CA THR A 127 -7.74 -0.69 11.51
C THR A 127 -8.73 -0.03 12.48
N ASP A 128 -9.82 0.50 11.93
CA ASP A 128 -10.94 1.07 12.68
C ASP A 128 -11.90 0.01 13.27
N SER A 129 -13.06 0.42 13.78
CA SER A 129 -14.09 -0.50 14.32
C SER A 129 -14.67 -1.45 13.28
N GLY A 130 -14.58 -1.12 11.99
CA GLY A 130 -14.96 -1.98 10.86
C GLY A 130 -13.85 -2.95 10.45
N GLY A 131 -12.69 -2.91 11.12
CA GLY A 131 -11.52 -3.71 10.76
C GLY A 131 -10.84 -3.18 9.50
N GLU A 132 -11.12 -1.93 9.09
CA GLU A 132 -10.65 -1.35 7.83
C GLU A 132 -9.63 -0.24 8.10
N ALA A 133 -8.68 -0.06 7.18
CA ALA A 133 -7.78 1.09 7.17
C ALA A 133 -7.51 1.54 5.73
N SER A 134 -7.50 2.85 5.52
CA SER A 134 -7.15 3.49 4.23
C SER A 134 -6.16 4.64 4.36
N ASN A 135 -5.74 4.94 5.59
CA ASN A 135 -4.74 5.93 5.91
C ASN A 135 -3.48 5.21 6.38
N PHE A 136 -2.35 5.55 5.76
CA PHE A 136 -1.07 4.92 5.98
C PHE A 136 -0.08 5.93 6.53
N THR A 137 0.72 5.49 7.50
CA THR A 137 1.76 6.30 8.14
C THR A 137 3.14 5.93 7.57
N PHE A 138 3.86 6.93 7.08
CA PHE A 138 5.24 6.84 6.57
C PHE A 138 6.14 7.78 7.36
N GLY A 139 7.03 7.25 8.21
CA GLY A 139 7.98 8.09 8.97
C GLY A 139 7.32 9.20 9.81
N GLY A 140 6.06 9.01 10.22
CA GLY A 140 5.26 9.97 10.98
C GLY A 140 4.16 10.67 10.17
N ASP A 141 4.28 10.75 8.84
CA ASP A 141 3.29 11.41 7.99
C ASP A 141 2.16 10.45 7.62
N THR A 142 0.91 10.91 7.72
CA THR A 142 -0.27 10.10 7.35
C THR A 142 -0.83 10.53 6.01
N VAL A 143 -1.01 9.56 5.10
CA VAL A 143 -1.44 9.78 3.72
C VAL A 143 -2.49 8.74 3.29
N PRO A 144 -3.43 9.09 2.40
CA PRO A 144 -4.53 8.21 2.01
C PRO A 144 -4.14 7.26 0.86
N GLY A 145 -3.06 6.48 1.03
CA GLY A 145 -2.63 5.52 0.02
C GLY A 145 -1.23 4.95 0.21
N LEU A 146 -0.85 4.08 -0.72
CA LEU A 146 0.47 3.46 -0.79
C LEU A 146 1.11 3.77 -2.15
N PRO A 147 2.44 3.95 -2.22
CA PRO A 147 3.12 3.98 -3.51
C PRO A 147 2.92 2.65 -4.27
N PRO A 148 2.91 2.67 -5.61
CA PRO A 148 2.91 1.43 -6.38
C PRO A 148 4.08 0.52 -5.98
N GLY A 149 3.86 -0.78 -5.90
CA GLY A 149 4.90 -1.71 -5.47
C GLY A 149 4.37 -3.06 -5.01
N MET A 150 5.31 -3.92 -4.64
CA MET A 150 5.06 -5.24 -4.09
C MET A 150 5.45 -5.23 -2.61
N TYR A 151 4.54 -5.67 -1.75
CA TYR A 151 4.70 -5.56 -0.31
C TYR A 151 4.45 -6.91 0.36
N ARG A 152 5.26 -7.18 1.38
CA ARG A 152 4.96 -8.15 2.44
C ARG A 152 4.08 -7.46 3.48
N VAL A 153 3.04 -8.16 3.94
CA VAL A 153 2.06 -7.58 4.87
C VAL A 153 2.03 -8.36 6.16
N SER A 154 2.29 -7.70 7.29
CA SER A 154 2.16 -8.30 8.61
C SER A 154 1.12 -7.58 9.46
N VAL A 155 0.44 -8.31 10.33
CA VAL A 155 -0.57 -7.83 11.25
C VAL A 155 -0.11 -8.08 12.68
N SER A 156 -0.29 -7.08 13.53
CA SER A 156 -0.07 -7.17 14.98
C SER A 156 -1.21 -6.47 15.71
N LYS A 157 -1.46 -6.85 16.97
CA LYS A 157 -2.42 -6.18 17.83
C LYS A 157 -2.05 -6.39 19.29
N SER A 158 -2.03 -5.30 20.07
CA SER A 158 -1.69 -5.36 21.49
C SER A 158 -2.69 -6.24 22.25
N GLY A 159 -2.18 -7.11 23.14
CA GLY A 159 -3.00 -8.02 23.94
C GLY A 159 -3.58 -9.22 23.17
N GLU A 160 -3.27 -9.39 21.89
CA GLU A 160 -3.86 -10.43 21.05
C GLU A 160 -2.78 -11.20 20.26
N THR A 161 -2.76 -12.54 20.37
CA THR A 161 -1.80 -13.36 19.61
C THR A 161 -2.29 -13.55 18.18
N ILE A 162 -1.51 -13.04 17.23
CA ILE A 162 -1.70 -13.24 15.79
C ILE A 162 -0.84 -14.43 15.33
N PRO A 163 -1.36 -15.37 14.50
CA PRO A 163 -0.55 -16.47 14.00
C PRO A 163 0.67 -15.99 13.22
N ALA A 164 1.76 -16.77 13.25
CA ALA A 164 3.04 -16.40 12.63
C ALA A 164 2.91 -16.11 11.12
N ALA A 165 2.06 -16.88 10.41
CA ALA A 165 1.76 -16.72 8.98
C ALA A 165 1.11 -15.37 8.60
N PHE A 166 0.67 -14.59 9.58
CA PHE A 166 0.16 -13.23 9.40
C PHE A 166 1.00 -12.18 10.12
N SER A 167 2.06 -12.57 10.84
CA SER A 167 2.89 -11.66 11.64
C SER A 167 4.38 -11.84 11.29
N THR A 168 5.17 -12.49 12.14
CA THR A 168 6.64 -12.58 12.03
C THR A 168 7.11 -13.43 10.85
N GLN A 169 6.29 -14.37 10.38
CA GLN A 169 6.58 -15.24 9.24
C GLN A 169 5.49 -15.07 8.18
N THR A 170 5.09 -13.82 7.94
CA THR A 170 3.94 -13.57 7.10
C THR A 170 4.14 -14.09 5.68
N THR A 171 3.16 -14.85 5.21
CA THR A 171 3.00 -15.30 3.83
C THR A 171 2.01 -14.43 3.07
N VAL A 172 1.46 -13.41 3.73
CA VAL A 172 0.56 -12.43 3.11
C VAL A 172 1.40 -11.41 2.37
N GLY A 173 1.09 -11.24 1.10
CA GLY A 173 1.66 -10.20 0.27
C GLY A 173 0.59 -9.57 -0.58
N CYS A 174 0.90 -8.38 -1.06
CA CYS A 174 0.01 -7.67 -1.96
C CYS A 174 0.81 -6.87 -2.97
N GLU A 175 0.11 -6.53 -4.05
CA GLU A 175 0.58 -5.55 -5.00
C GLU A 175 -0.30 -4.31 -4.93
N VAL A 176 0.33 -3.15 -4.93
CA VAL A 176 -0.29 -1.86 -5.14
C VAL A 176 0.03 -1.44 -6.56
N SER A 177 -0.98 -1.41 -7.45
CA SER A 177 -0.79 -0.99 -8.85
C SER A 177 -2.01 -0.23 -9.39
N GLY A 178 -1.74 0.72 -10.29
CA GLY A 178 -2.75 1.62 -10.85
C GLY A 178 -3.53 0.97 -11.99
N GLY A 179 -4.47 0.06 -11.66
CA GLY A 179 -5.45 -0.44 -12.64
C GLY A 179 -6.49 0.63 -13.01
N ARG A 180 -7.31 0.35 -14.05
CA ARG A 180 -8.48 1.18 -14.41
C ARG A 180 -9.45 1.23 -13.22
N GLY A 181 -9.34 2.26 -12.39
CA GLY A 181 -10.10 2.40 -11.14
C GLY A 181 -9.33 3.02 -9.97
N GLY A 182 -8.00 3.16 -10.09
CA GLY A 182 -7.16 3.98 -9.19
C GLY A 182 -7.14 3.58 -7.70
N SER A 183 -7.83 2.50 -7.32
CA SER A 183 -7.94 2.01 -5.96
C SER A 183 -7.75 0.50 -5.90
N GLY A 184 -6.93 0.04 -4.93
CA GLY A 184 -6.73 -1.37 -4.63
C GLY A 184 -7.24 -1.72 -3.23
N SER A 185 -7.47 -3.00 -2.98
CA SER A 185 -7.82 -3.48 -1.64
C SER A 185 -7.11 -4.80 -1.31
N LEU A 186 -6.84 -5.00 -0.03
CA LEU A 186 -6.36 -6.26 0.54
C LEU A 186 -7.29 -6.71 1.67
N ASP A 187 -7.83 -7.91 1.55
CA ASP A 187 -8.58 -8.57 2.62
C ASP A 187 -7.68 -9.61 3.31
N VAL A 188 -7.40 -9.39 4.60
CA VAL A 188 -6.66 -10.31 5.46
C VAL A 188 -7.64 -11.02 6.38
N ASN A 189 -7.82 -12.32 6.18
CA ASN A 189 -8.65 -13.16 7.05
C ASN A 189 -7.77 -14.06 7.92
N ILE A 190 -7.75 -13.76 9.21
CA ILE A 190 -6.99 -14.49 10.21
C ILE A 190 -7.89 -15.59 10.79
N PRO A 191 -7.55 -16.87 10.61
CA PRO A 191 -8.32 -17.96 11.20
C PRO A 191 -8.21 -17.96 12.72
N GLY A 192 -9.23 -18.53 13.36
CA GLY A 192 -9.25 -18.83 14.78
C GLY A 192 -8.19 -19.86 15.13
N ARG A 193 -7.85 -19.91 16.42
CA ARG A 193 -7.09 -21.04 16.96
C ARG A 193 -7.96 -22.28 17.04
#